data_AF-A0AAU0X501-F1
#
_entry.id   AF-A0AAU0X501-F1
#
_cell.length_a   1.000
_cell.length_b   1.000
_cell.length_c   1.000
_cell.angle_alpha   90.00
_cell.angle_beta   90.00
_cell.angle_gamma   90.00
#
_symmetry.space_group_name_H-M   'P 1'
#
loop_
_entity.id
_entity.type
_entity.pdbx_description
1 polymer ?
#
loop_
_entity_poly.entity_id
_entity_poly.type
_entity_poly.pdbx_seq_one_letter_code
_entity_poly.pdbx_strand_id
1 'polypeptide(L)' 'MEVKIGVLHTPREIVLESDQSAEEVESAVSAALSGKSQLLSLKDEKGRKVLVPAERLAYVELGEPSTRKVGFGPL' A
#
# COMPACT_ATOMS: atom_id res chain seq x y z
N MET A 1 3.52 6.66 3.91
CA MET A 1 3.39 6.59 2.43
C MET A 1 1.99 6.14 2.09
N GLU A 2 1.31 6.79 1.14
CA GLU A 2 0.00 6.35 0.67
C GLU A 2 0.15 5.17 -0.30
N VAL A 3 -0.62 4.10 -0.09
CA VAL A 3 -0.68 2.94 -0.98
C VAL A 3 -2.12 2.73 -1.41
N LYS A 4 -2.36 2.69 -2.73
CA LYS A 4 -3.66 2.32 -3.30
C LYS A 4 -3.59 0.96 -3.97
N ILE A 5 -4.62 0.16 -3.72
CA ILE A 5 -4.72 -1.19 -4.26
C ILE A 5 -6.04 -1.31 -5.02
N GLY A 6 -5.93 -1.57 -6.32
CA GLY A 6 -7.04 -2.01 -7.14
C GLY A 6 -7.21 -3.53 -7.04
N VAL A 7 -8.43 -4.00 -6.85
CA VAL A 7 -8.75 -5.43 -6.78
C VAL A 7 -9.69 -5.80 -7.93
N LEU A 8 -9.40 -6.91 -8.60
CA LEU A 8 -10.20 -7.44 -9.70
C LEU A 8 -11.62 -7.80 -9.22
N HIS A 9 -12.60 -7.61 -10.09
CA HIS A 9 -14.02 -7.89 -9.85
C HIS A 9 -14.67 -7.10 -8.69
N THR A 10 -14.04 -6.02 -8.24
CA THR A 10 -14.65 -5.07 -7.31
C THR A 10 -14.48 -3.63 -7.82
N PRO A 11 -15.50 -2.78 -7.71
CA PRO A 11 -15.38 -1.37 -8.06
C PRO A 11 -14.70 -0.54 -6.95
N ARG A 12 -14.30 -1.16 -5.84
CA ARG A 12 -13.71 -0.48 -4.69
C ARG A 12 -12.20 -0.60 -4.70
N GLU A 13 -11.54 0.53 -4.46
CA GLU A 13 -10.12 0.60 -4.16
C GLU A 13 -9.88 0.52 -2.65
N ILE A 14 -8.73 -0.02 -2.25
CA ILE A 14 -8.26 0.02 -0.87
C ILE A 14 -7.15 1.04 -0.78
N VAL A 15 -7.35 2.08 0.02
CA VAL A 15 -6.35 3.12 0.29
C VAL A 15 -5.88 2.97 1.73
N LEU A 16 -4.57 2.89 1.93
CA LEU A 16 -3.95 2.83 3.26
C LEU A 16 -2.69 3.68 3.31
N GLU A 17 -2.44 4.28 4.46
CA GLU A 17 -1.17 4.95 4.75
C GLU A 17 -0.27 3.95 5.49
N SER A 18 0.88 3.59 4.91
CA SER A 18 1.86 2.67 5.47
C SER A 18 3.10 3.42 5.96
N ASP A 19 3.65 3.00 7.11
CA ASP A 19 4.96 3.46 7.60
C ASP A 19 6.14 2.85 6.83
N GLN A 20 5.88 1.89 5.94
CA GLN A 20 6.90 1.16 5.16
C GLN A 20 7.49 2.04 4.05
N SER A 21 8.73 1.74 3.65
CA SER A 21 9.35 2.40 2.49
C SER A 21 8.75 1.91 1.16
N ALA A 22 8.95 2.68 0.09
CA ALA A 22 8.55 2.27 -1.25
C ALA A 22 9.16 0.92 -1.65
N GLU A 23 10.45 0.71 -1.36
CA GLU A 23 11.15 -0.53 -1.71
C GLU A 23 10.61 -1.73 -0.93
N GLU A 24 10.24 -1.54 0.35
CA GLU A 24 9.66 -2.60 1.17
C GLU A 24 8.31 -3.05 0.63
N VAL A 25 7.45 -2.09 0.24
CA VAL A 25 6.14 -2.40 -0.35
C VAL A 25 6.30 -3.06 -1.72
N GLU A 26 7.18 -2.54 -2.57
CA GLU A 26 7.45 -3.12 -3.89
C GLU A 26 7.97 -4.57 -3.78
N SER A 27 8.86 -4.84 -2.83
CA SER A 27 9.34 -6.19 -2.54
C SER A 27 8.22 -7.12 -2.07
N ALA A 28 7.34 -6.64 -1.19
CA ALA A 28 6.18 -7.41 -0.72
C ALA A 28 5.21 -7.74 -1.86
N VAL A 29 4.95 -6.78 -2.75
CA VAL A 29 4.13 -6.97 -3.97
C VAL A 29 4.79 -7.98 -4.91
N SER A 30 6.08 -7.84 -5.15
CA SER A 30 6.86 -8.76 -6.01
C SER A 30 6.87 -10.19 -5.44
N ALA A 31 6.98 -10.34 -4.12
CA ALA A 31 6.89 -11.64 -3.45
C ALA A 31 5.50 -12.27 -3.60
N ALA A 32 4.43 -11.46 -3.52
CA ALA A 32 3.06 -11.93 -3.74
C ALA A 32 2.84 -12.37 -5.20
N LEU A 33 3.28 -11.57 -6.17
CA LEU A 33 3.10 -11.86 -7.60
C LEU A 33 3.99 -12.99 -8.12
N SER A 34 5.18 -13.20 -7.52
CA SER A 34 6.07 -14.32 -7.87
C SER A 34 5.59 -15.68 -7.34
N GLY A 35 4.44 -15.72 -6.66
CA GLY A 35 3.86 -16.94 -6.11
C GLY A 35 4.54 -17.42 -4.82
N LYS A 36 5.49 -16.65 -4.26
CA LYS A 36 6.10 -16.95 -2.95
C LYS A 36 5.13 -16.69 -1.81
N SER A 37 4.16 -15.79 -1.99
CA SER A 37 3.07 -15.54 -1.06
C SER A 37 1.73 -15.49 -1.82
N GLN A 38 0.71 -16.18 -1.32
CA GLN A 38 -0.65 -16.10 -1.89
C GLN A 38 -1.37 -14.80 -1.50
N LEU A 39 -0.88 -14.09 -0.49
CA LEU A 39 -1.47 -12.88 0.06
C LEU A 39 -0.45 -11.75 0.07
N LEU A 40 -0.83 -10.59 -0.43
CA LEU A 40 -0.19 -9.32 -0.14
C LEU A 40 -0.68 -8.84 1.22
N SER A 41 0.24 -8.74 2.18
CA SER A 41 -0.04 -8.23 3.52
C SER A 41 0.61 -6.87 3.69
N LEU A 42 -0.19 -5.83 3.86
CA LEU A 42 0.28 -4.48 4.17
C LEU A 42 -0.25 -4.05 5.53
N LYS A 43 0.57 -3.30 6.27
CA LYS A 43 0.20 -2.75 7.56
C LYS A 43 0.14 -1.24 7.45
N ASP A 44 -0.93 -0.65 7.96
CA ASP A 44 -1.05 0.81 8.02
C ASP A 44 -0.43 1.39 9.31
N GLU A 45 -0.27 2.72 9.35
CA GLU A 45 0.29 3.45 10.51
C GLU A 45 -0.57 3.28 11.77
N LYS A 46 -1.85 2.95 11.61
CA LYS A 46 -2.82 2.74 12.70
C LYS A 46 -2.82 1.30 13.23
N GLY A 47 -1.97 0.42 12.70
CA GLY A 47 -1.85 -0.97 13.11
C GLY A 47 -2.86 -1.92 12.46
N ARG A 48 -3.72 -1.44 11.56
CA ARG A 48 -4.62 -2.28 10.76
C ARG A 48 -3.80 -3.01 9.70
N LYS A 49 -4.04 -4.31 9.58
CA LYS A 49 -3.46 -5.15 8.52
C LYS A 49 -4.48 -5.35 7.41
N VAL A 50 -4.05 -5.11 6.18
CA VAL A 50 -4.81 -5.35 4.97
C VAL A 50 -4.20 -6.56 4.27
N LEU A 51 -5.04 -7.57 4.00
CA LEU A 51 -4.66 -8.80 3.33
C LEU A 51 -5.41 -8.87 2.01
N VAL A 52 -4.67 -8.93 0.91
CA VAL A 52 -5.24 -9.00 -0.45
C VAL A 52 -4.69 -10.23 -1.16
N PRO A 53 -5.52 -11.11 -1.72
CA PRO A 53 -5.05 -12.22 -2.56
C PRO A 53 -4.25 -11.72 -3.77
N ALA A 54 -3.07 -12.28 -3.98
CA ALA A 54 -2.18 -11.88 -5.07
C ALA A 54 -2.85 -12.03 -6.45
N GLU A 55 -3.62 -13.10 -6.62
CA GLU A 55 -4.38 -13.42 -7.84
C GLU A 55 -5.44 -12.37 -8.19
N ARG A 56 -5.86 -11.54 -7.23
CA ARG A 56 -6.92 -10.53 -7.41
C ARG A 56 -6.37 -9.12 -7.49
N LEU A 57 -5.05 -8.92 -7.47
CA LEU A 57 -4.46 -7.61 -7.64
C LEU A 57 -4.65 -7.14 -9.09
N ALA A 58 -5.32 -6.00 -9.24
CA ALA A 58 -5.43 -5.31 -10.53
C ALA A 58 -4.22 -4.38 -10.73
N TYR A 59 -3.92 -3.57 -9.72
CA TYR A 59 -2.77 -2.68 -9.68
C TYR A 59 -2.44 -2.29 -8.23
N VAL A 60 -1.20 -1.82 -8.02
CA VAL A 60 -0.77 -1.19 -6.79
C VAL A 60 -0.11 0.14 -7.15
N GLU A 61 -0.59 1.23 -6.58
CA GLU A 61 -0.01 2.55 -6.71
C GLU A 61 0.68 2.92 -5.40
N LEU A 62 1.96 3.29 -5.48
CA LEU A 62 2.74 3.81 -4.37
C LEU A 62 2.77 5.33 -4.52
N GLY A 63 2.07 6.03 -3.64
CA GLY A 63 2.11 7.47 -3.57
C GLY A 63 3.48 7.97 -3.11
N GLU A 64 3.78 9.23 -3.38
CA GLU A 64 5.02 9.84 -2.90
C GLU A 64 5.10 9.75 -1.36
N PRO A 65 6.30 9.53 -0.79
CA PRO A 65 6.46 9.58 0.66
C PRO A 65 6.01 10.96 1.13
N SER A 66 4.97 10.98 1.97
CA SER A 66 4.39 12.22 2.48
C SER A 66 5.43 12.94 3.34
N THR A 67 6.23 13.82 2.75
CA THR A 67 6.92 14.86 3.51
C THR A 67 5.81 15.76 4.04
N ARG A 68 5.33 15.51 5.26
CA ARG A 68 4.43 16.46 5.94
C ARG A 68 5.19 17.79 6.00
N LYS A 69 4.89 18.71 5.08
CA LYS A 69 5.34 20.09 5.19
C LYS A 69 4.62 20.66 6.40
N VAL A 70 5.30 20.72 7.54
CA VAL A 70 4.86 21.54 8.67
C VAL A 70 4.88 22.99 8.20
N GLY A 71 3.70 23.51 7.87
CA GLY A 71 3.50 24.92 7.54
C GLY A 71 3.48 25.72 8.83
N PHE A 72 4.60 26.35 9.19
CA PHE A 72 4.59 27.43 10.15
C PHE A 72 3.97 28.66 9.45
N GLY A 73 2.67 28.86 9.64
CA GLY A 73 2.02 30.12 9.25
C GLY A 73 2.49 31.26 10.17
N PRO A 74 2.82 32.45 9.65
CA PRO A 74 3.15 33.60 10.48
C PRO A 74 1.88 34.05 11.24
N LEU A 75 2.07 34.37 12.53
CA LEU A 75 1.09 35.00 13.42
C LEU A 75 0.66 36.38 12.90
#